data_AF-A0A373CIB1-F1
#
_entry.id   AF-A0A373CIB1-F1
#
_cell.length_a   1.000
_cell.length_b   1.000
_cell.length_c   1.000
_cell.angle_alpha   90.00
_cell.angle_beta   90.00
_cell.angle_gamma   90.00
#
_symmetry.space_group_name_H-M   'P 1'
#
loop_
_entity.id
_entity.type
_entity.pdbx_description
1 polymer ?
#
loop_
_entity_poly.entity_id
_entity_poly.type
_entity_poly.pdbx_seq_one_letter_code
_entity_poly.pdbx_strand_id
1 'polypeptide(L)'
;IIDNIKMFKSNGFRVGCLFVANSLTIKDAISICKNYVKELNIDGIKIVPMFPMGRAQDNIDALGEFWESWSKLVVEFTCLKKKEKDDPILKKIKMSFFNLYELVVPLDNAGMHSDIYDVWNLDVDNLDNYRKQIHRKFFL
;
A
#
# COMPACT_ATOMS: atom_id res chain seq x y z
N ILE A 1 9.84 -19.62 1.04
CA ILE A 1 9.46 -18.35 1.75
C ILE A 1 8.54 -18.65 2.94
N ILE A 2 7.42 -19.35 2.75
CA ILE A 2 6.47 -19.68 3.84
C ILE A 2 7.17 -20.43 5.00
N ASP A 3 7.98 -21.45 4.70
CA ASP A 3 8.67 -22.21 5.75
C ASP A 3 9.68 -21.35 6.53
N ASN A 4 10.36 -20.41 5.86
CA ASN A 4 11.24 -19.45 6.52
C ASN A 4 10.45 -18.54 7.45
N ILE A 5 9.28 -18.05 7.02
CA ILE A 5 8.39 -17.23 7.86
C ILE A 5 8.01 -18.03 9.12
N LYS A 6 7.54 -19.27 8.94
CA LYS A 6 7.16 -20.15 10.06
C LYS A 6 8.33 -20.40 11.01
N MET A 7 9.52 -20.65 10.47
CA MET A 7 10.75 -20.83 11.24
C MET A 7 11.12 -19.57 12.04
N PHE A 8 11.07 -18.38 11.44
CA PHE A 8 11.35 -17.14 12.17
C PHE A 8 10.32 -16.88 13.26
N LYS A 9 9.03 -17.11 12.98
CA LYS A 9 7.96 -16.98 13.99
C LYS A 9 8.13 -17.97 15.14
N SER A 10 8.50 -19.23 14.88
CA SER A 10 8.70 -20.24 15.92
C SER A 10 9.89 -19.93 16.84
N ASN A 11 10.87 -19.17 16.34
CA ASN A 11 12.00 -18.66 17.13
C ASN A 11 11.71 -17.30 17.79
N GLY A 12 10.46 -16.84 17.80
CA GLY A 12 10.05 -15.60 18.48
C GLY A 12 10.40 -14.31 17.75
N PHE A 13 10.88 -14.38 16.49
CA PHE A 13 11.17 -13.18 15.71
C PHE A 13 9.89 -12.50 15.22
N ARG A 14 9.95 -11.17 15.14
CA ARG A 14 8.97 -10.38 14.38
C ARG A 14 9.26 -10.51 12.89
N VAL A 15 8.23 -10.79 12.12
CA VAL A 15 8.31 -10.94 10.66
C VAL A 15 7.42 -9.88 10.01
N GLY A 16 8.03 -9.02 9.22
CA GLY A 16 7.34 -8.10 8.32
C GLY A 16 7.46 -8.58 6.87
N CYS A 17 6.45 -8.31 6.05
CA CYS A 17 6.49 -8.61 4.62
C CYS A 17 6.25 -7.37 3.77
N LEU A 18 6.87 -7.35 2.60
CA LEU A 18 6.62 -6.39 1.54
C LEU A 18 5.92 -7.13 0.40
N PHE A 19 4.73 -6.67 0.03
CA PHE A 19 3.98 -7.18 -1.11
C PHE A 19 4.04 -6.14 -2.23
N VAL A 20 4.69 -6.49 -3.33
CA VAL A 20 4.75 -5.63 -4.52
C VAL A 20 3.57 -5.98 -5.41
N ALA A 21 2.57 -5.11 -5.46
CA ALA A 21 1.42 -5.26 -6.35
C ALA A 21 1.86 -4.98 -7.79
N ASN A 22 1.53 -5.87 -8.70
CA ASN A 22 1.73 -5.73 -10.14
C ASN A 22 0.43 -6.05 -10.88
N SER A 23 0.41 -5.93 -12.21
CA SER A 23 -0.78 -6.18 -13.04
C SER A 23 -1.45 -7.54 -12.80
N LEU A 24 -0.69 -8.57 -12.41
CA LEU A 24 -1.21 -9.92 -12.16
C LEU A 24 -1.82 -10.08 -10.77
N THR A 25 -1.24 -9.43 -9.77
CA THR A 25 -1.52 -9.70 -8.35
C THR A 25 -2.35 -8.63 -7.67
N ILE A 26 -2.51 -7.47 -8.32
CA ILE A 26 -3.15 -6.29 -7.72
C ILE A 26 -4.61 -6.52 -7.32
N LYS A 27 -5.37 -7.26 -8.15
CA LYS A 27 -6.79 -7.58 -7.90
C LYS A 27 -7.02 -8.39 -6.62
N ASP A 28 -6.02 -9.18 -6.20
CA ASP A 28 -6.11 -10.08 -5.05
C ASP A 28 -5.28 -9.56 -3.87
N ALA A 29 -4.65 -8.38 -3.99
CA ALA A 29 -3.64 -7.88 -3.06
C ALA A 29 -4.11 -7.87 -1.60
N ILE A 30 -5.31 -7.34 -1.33
CA ILE A 30 -5.88 -7.27 0.02
C ILE A 30 -6.15 -8.67 0.57
N SER A 31 -6.76 -9.54 -0.23
CA SER A 31 -7.09 -10.92 0.16
C SER A 31 -5.83 -11.72 0.50
N ILE A 32 -4.82 -11.65 -0.37
CA ILE A 32 -3.50 -12.29 -0.16
C ILE A 32 -2.88 -11.79 1.14
N CYS A 33 -2.87 -10.48 1.37
CA CYS A 33 -2.31 -9.90 2.60
C CYS A 33 -3.09 -10.33 3.85
N LYS A 34 -4.44 -10.32 3.81
CA LYS A 34 -5.28 -10.80 4.92
C LYS A 34 -4.96 -12.27 5.24
N ASN A 35 -4.83 -13.13 4.22
CA ASN A 35 -4.49 -14.54 4.40
C ASN A 35 -3.10 -14.73 5.00
N TYR A 36 -2.09 -13.99 4.54
CA TYR A 36 -0.75 -14.07 5.11
C TYR A 36 -0.68 -13.61 6.57
N VAL A 37 -1.41 -12.55 6.93
CA VAL A 37 -1.51 -12.14 8.34
C VAL A 37 -2.19 -13.22 9.19
N LYS A 38 -3.27 -13.84 8.70
CA LYS A 38 -4.03 -14.87 9.42
C LYS A 38 -3.25 -16.18 9.56
N GLU A 39 -2.83 -16.75 8.45
CA GLU A 39 -2.27 -18.11 8.39
C GLU A 39 -0.82 -18.19 8.86
N LEU A 40 -0.05 -17.11 8.67
CA LEU A 40 1.38 -17.10 9.00
C LEU A 40 1.70 -16.24 10.22
N ASN A 41 0.68 -15.64 10.86
CA ASN A 41 0.83 -14.72 11.99
C ASN A 41 1.90 -13.63 11.75
N ILE A 42 1.90 -13.06 10.56
CA ILE A 42 2.80 -11.97 10.20
C ILE A 42 2.49 -10.73 11.05
N ASP A 43 3.53 -10.00 11.46
CA ASP A 43 3.42 -8.83 12.34
C ASP A 43 3.03 -7.57 11.57
N GLY A 44 3.34 -7.52 10.27
CA GLY A 44 2.87 -6.47 9.38
C GLY A 44 3.18 -6.74 7.92
N ILE A 45 2.30 -6.29 7.03
CA ILE A 45 2.49 -6.36 5.58
C ILE A 45 2.35 -4.97 4.99
N LYS A 46 3.28 -4.59 4.12
CA LYS A 46 3.20 -3.36 3.34
C LYS A 46 2.94 -3.69 1.87
N ILE A 47 1.81 -3.22 1.33
CA ILE A 47 1.50 -3.22 -0.09
C ILE A 47 2.19 -2.00 -0.72
N VAL A 48 2.98 -2.23 -1.76
CA VAL A 48 3.62 -1.17 -2.55
C VAL A 48 3.32 -1.39 -4.03
N PRO A 49 3.22 -0.33 -4.84
CA PRO A 49 3.09 -0.49 -6.27
C PRO A 49 4.40 -0.99 -6.89
N MET A 50 4.31 -1.70 -8.00
CA MET A 50 5.48 -2.02 -8.82
C MET A 50 5.97 -0.73 -9.50
N PHE A 51 7.24 -0.41 -9.32
CA PHE A 51 7.87 0.74 -9.97
C PHE A 51 8.70 0.27 -11.18
N PRO A 52 8.46 0.77 -12.40
CA PRO A 52 9.22 0.40 -13.60
C PRO A 52 10.61 1.03 -13.61
N MET A 53 11.49 0.54 -12.75
CA MET A 53 12.91 0.88 -12.80
C MET A 53 13.80 -0.35 -12.82
N GLY A 54 14.99 -0.18 -13.41
CA GLY A 54 15.93 -1.28 -13.65
C GLY A 54 15.28 -2.36 -14.51
N ARG A 55 15.42 -3.62 -14.10
CA ARG A 55 14.87 -4.79 -14.83
C ARG A 55 13.34 -4.80 -14.96
N ALA A 56 12.62 -3.95 -14.21
CA ALA A 56 11.17 -3.83 -14.36
C ALA A 56 10.76 -2.97 -15.58
N GLN A 57 11.69 -2.22 -16.18
CA GLN A 57 11.42 -1.41 -17.38
C GLN A 57 11.05 -2.26 -18.60
N ASP A 58 11.59 -3.49 -18.70
CA ASP A 58 11.29 -4.41 -19.80
C ASP A 58 9.81 -4.85 -19.83
N ASN A 59 9.05 -4.56 -18.77
CA ASN A 59 7.62 -4.88 -18.63
C ASN A 59 6.75 -3.62 -18.52
N ILE A 60 7.23 -2.47 -18.99
CA ILE A 60 6.54 -1.18 -18.82
C ILE A 60 5.18 -1.13 -19.51
N ASP A 61 5.01 -1.84 -20.63
CA ASP A 61 3.73 -1.87 -21.36
C ASP A 61 2.62 -2.54 -20.53
N ALA A 62 2.98 -3.48 -19.65
CA ALA A 62 2.05 -4.10 -18.70
C ALA A 62 1.63 -3.15 -17.56
N LEU A 63 2.17 -1.93 -17.49
CA LEU A 63 1.81 -0.93 -16.49
C LEU A 63 0.73 0.07 -16.93
N GLY A 64 0.36 0.10 -18.20
CA GLY A 64 -0.70 1.00 -18.69
C GLY A 64 -2.01 0.82 -17.89
N GLU A 65 -2.45 -0.42 -17.73
CA GLU A 65 -3.64 -0.78 -16.94
C GLU A 65 -3.36 -0.91 -15.43
N PHE A 66 -2.09 -0.98 -15.04
CA PHE A 66 -1.70 -1.13 -13.64
C PHE A 66 -2.11 0.09 -12.81
N TRP A 67 -1.90 1.30 -13.33
CA TRP A 67 -2.20 2.52 -12.57
C TRP A 67 -3.70 2.74 -12.36
N GLU A 68 -4.53 2.32 -13.30
CA GLU A 68 -5.99 2.30 -13.10
C GLU A 68 -6.37 1.30 -12.01
N SER A 69 -5.81 0.10 -12.06
CA SER A 69 -6.02 -0.94 -11.05
C SER A 69 -5.49 -0.52 -9.67
N TRP A 70 -4.38 0.21 -9.63
CA TRP A 70 -3.83 0.80 -8.42
C TRP A 70 -4.75 1.86 -7.85
N SER A 71 -5.27 2.75 -8.68
CA SER A 71 -6.25 3.76 -8.25
C SER A 71 -7.49 3.11 -7.62
N LYS A 72 -8.00 2.04 -8.23
CA LYS A 72 -9.12 1.25 -7.68
C LYS A 72 -8.77 0.61 -6.33
N LEU A 73 -7.58 0.02 -6.22
CA LEU A 73 -7.10 -0.60 -4.99
C LEU A 73 -6.95 0.41 -3.85
N VAL A 74 -6.49 1.63 -4.14
CA VAL A 74 -6.36 2.72 -3.15
C VAL A 74 -7.72 3.10 -2.57
N VAL A 75 -8.73 3.27 -3.45
CA VAL A 75 -10.09 3.57 -3.05
C VAL A 75 -10.67 2.43 -2.22
N GLU A 76 -10.55 1.19 -2.69
CA GLU A 76 -11.03 0.00 -1.96
C GLU A 76 -10.40 -0.12 -0.57
N PHE A 77 -9.08 0.01 -0.48
CA PHE A 77 -8.36 -0.11 0.78
C PHE A 77 -8.71 1.03 1.76
N THR A 78 -8.94 2.24 1.24
CA THR A 78 -9.39 3.39 2.05
C THR A 78 -10.78 3.13 2.64
N CYS A 79 -11.73 2.67 1.81
CA CYS A 79 -13.07 2.27 2.25
C CYS A 79 -13.01 1.18 3.32
N LEU A 80 -12.16 0.16 3.12
CA LEU A 80 -11.97 -0.90 4.10
C LEU A 80 -11.40 -0.37 5.42
N LYS A 81 -10.35 0.46 5.39
CA LYS A 81 -9.78 1.05 6.62
C LYS A 81 -10.78 1.91 7.39
N LYS A 82 -11.65 2.63 6.68
CA LYS A 82 -12.70 3.44 7.28
C LYS A 82 -13.77 2.56 7.96
N LYS A 83 -14.25 1.53 7.26
CA LYS A 83 -15.31 0.61 7.74
C LYS A 83 -14.83 -0.31 8.86
N GLU A 84 -13.60 -0.83 8.73
CA GLU A 84 -12.99 -1.84 9.58
C GLU A 84 -11.84 -1.26 10.40
N LYS A 85 -11.97 -0.02 10.88
CA LYS A 85 -10.89 0.70 11.61
C LYS A 85 -10.30 -0.10 12.79
N ASP A 86 -11.10 -0.98 13.36
CA ASP A 86 -10.75 -1.81 14.52
C ASP A 86 -10.37 -3.26 14.20
N ASP A 87 -10.41 -3.68 12.93
CA ASP A 87 -9.99 -5.02 12.53
C ASP A 87 -8.47 -5.22 12.81
N PRO A 88 -8.10 -6.16 13.71
CA PRO A 88 -6.70 -6.39 14.09
C PRO A 88 -5.84 -6.91 12.92
N ILE A 89 -6.43 -7.57 11.93
CA ILE A 89 -5.73 -8.00 10.71
C ILE A 89 -5.49 -6.81 9.80
N LEU A 90 -6.52 -5.98 9.58
CA LEU A 90 -6.40 -4.82 8.71
C LEU A 90 -5.40 -3.80 9.27
N LYS A 91 -5.33 -3.63 10.60
CA LYS A 91 -4.30 -2.81 11.28
C LYS A 91 -2.86 -3.21 10.97
N LYS A 92 -2.63 -4.49 10.63
CA LYS A 92 -1.31 -5.03 10.25
C LYS A 92 -0.99 -4.82 8.77
N ILE A 93 -1.98 -4.50 7.93
CA ILE A 93 -1.80 -4.24 6.51
C ILE A 93 -1.66 -2.73 6.31
N LYS A 94 -0.61 -2.32 5.62
CA LYS A 94 -0.33 -0.92 5.26
C LYS A 94 -0.17 -0.82 3.76
N MET A 95 -0.50 0.35 3.21
CA MET A 95 -0.14 0.71 1.85
C MET A 95 0.96 1.77 1.90
N SER A 96 1.81 1.81 0.90
CA SER A 96 2.77 2.90 0.72
C SER A 96 2.84 3.29 -0.74
N PHE A 97 3.22 4.54 -0.96
CA PHE A 97 3.18 5.23 -2.24
C PHE A 97 4.59 5.76 -2.54
N PHE A 98 4.97 5.88 -3.81
CA PHE A 98 6.23 6.53 -4.18
C PHE A 98 6.11 8.05 -4.17
N ASN A 99 4.92 8.55 -4.47
CA ASN A 99 4.54 9.95 -4.40
C ASN A 99 3.13 10.09 -3.83
N LEU A 100 2.80 11.31 -3.41
CA LEU A 100 1.49 11.61 -2.82
C LEU A 100 0.33 11.55 -3.84
N TYR A 101 0.61 11.77 -5.13
CA TYR A 101 -0.41 11.72 -6.18
C TYR A 101 -1.05 10.33 -6.32
N GLU A 102 -0.29 9.26 -6.06
CA GLU A 102 -0.79 7.88 -6.06
C GLU A 102 -1.85 7.61 -4.98
N LEU A 103 -1.99 8.50 -4.00
CA LEU A 103 -3.05 8.47 -3.00
C LEU A 103 -4.12 9.54 -3.27
N VAL A 104 -3.69 10.78 -3.46
CA VAL A 104 -4.59 11.95 -3.56
C VAL A 104 -5.48 11.87 -4.80
N VAL A 105 -4.90 11.64 -5.98
CA VAL A 105 -5.66 11.68 -7.23
C VAL A 105 -6.75 10.59 -7.28
N PRO A 106 -6.48 9.32 -6.90
CA PRO A 106 -7.53 8.32 -6.82
C PRO A 106 -8.67 8.68 -5.86
N LEU A 107 -8.36 9.26 -4.69
CA LEU A 107 -9.37 9.61 -3.68
C LEU A 107 -10.19 10.84 -4.10
N ASP A 108 -9.56 11.86 -4.67
CA ASP A 108 -10.26 13.04 -5.18
C ASP A 108 -11.22 12.68 -6.32
N ASN A 109 -10.76 11.87 -7.27
CA ASN A 109 -11.60 11.39 -8.37
C ASN A 109 -12.78 10.52 -7.88
N ALA A 110 -12.66 9.91 -6.70
CA ALA A 110 -13.74 9.15 -6.06
C ALA A 110 -14.63 10.00 -5.14
N GLY A 111 -14.40 11.31 -5.02
CA GLY A 111 -15.13 12.20 -4.11
C GLY A 111 -14.81 11.97 -2.63
N MET A 112 -13.62 11.42 -2.33
CA MET A 112 -13.17 11.01 -1.00
C MET A 112 -12.06 11.90 -0.45
N HIS A 113 -12.03 13.19 -0.82
CA HIS A 113 -10.96 14.12 -0.44
C HIS A 113 -10.73 14.16 1.09
N SER A 114 -11.80 14.21 1.89
CA SER A 114 -11.67 14.24 3.36
C SER A 114 -11.02 12.98 3.94
N ASP A 115 -11.12 11.84 3.26
CA ASP A 115 -10.53 10.58 3.72
C ASP A 115 -8.99 10.59 3.64
N ILE A 116 -8.39 11.50 2.87
CA ILE A 116 -6.93 11.72 2.87
C ILE A 116 -6.46 12.11 4.29
N TYR A 117 -7.23 12.92 5.00
CA TYR A 117 -6.95 13.21 6.41
C TYR A 117 -7.56 12.15 7.33
N ASP A 118 -8.85 11.85 7.19
CA ASP A 118 -9.57 11.02 8.18
C ASP A 118 -9.05 9.57 8.26
N VAL A 119 -8.58 9.00 7.15
CA VAL A 119 -8.09 7.62 7.07
C VAL A 119 -6.57 7.55 7.03
N TRP A 120 -5.93 8.47 6.32
CA TRP A 120 -4.48 8.45 6.08
C TRP A 120 -3.70 9.42 6.95
N ASN A 121 -4.37 10.32 7.66
CA ASN A 121 -3.78 11.35 8.53
C ASN A 121 -2.75 12.21 7.77
N LEU A 122 -3.09 12.58 6.54
CA LEU A 122 -2.29 13.44 5.68
C LEU A 122 -3.04 14.75 5.43
N ASP A 123 -2.44 15.85 5.88
CA ASP A 123 -2.92 17.20 5.63
C ASP A 123 -2.33 17.69 4.29
N VAL A 124 -3.14 17.58 3.22
CA VAL A 124 -2.74 17.92 1.84
C VAL A 124 -3.17 19.31 1.41
N ASP A 125 -4.10 19.93 2.14
CA ASP A 125 -4.55 21.31 1.91
C ASP A 125 -3.59 22.34 2.49
N ASN A 126 -2.76 21.91 3.45
CA ASN A 126 -1.64 22.70 3.93
C ASN A 126 -0.47 22.65 2.92
N LEU A 127 -0.37 23.71 2.12
CA LEU A 127 0.67 23.93 1.11
C LEU A 127 2.10 23.67 1.61
N ASP A 128 2.41 23.96 2.88
CA ASP A 128 3.74 23.69 3.46
C ASP A 128 3.99 22.20 3.69
N ASN A 129 2.96 21.44 4.06
CA ASN A 129 3.03 19.99 4.21
C ASN A 129 3.08 19.27 2.86
N TYR A 130 2.31 19.76 1.88
CA TYR A 130 2.33 19.27 0.51
C TYR A 130 3.73 19.45 -0.13
N ARG A 131 4.33 20.64 0.01
CA ARG A 131 5.68 20.95 -0.49
C ARG A 131 6.78 20.16 0.22
N LYS A 132 6.75 20.06 1.56
CA LYS A 132 7.75 19.29 2.34
C LYS A 132 7.78 17.79 1.97
N GLN A 133 6.68 17.23 1.48
CA GLN A 133 6.62 15.84 1.04
C GLN A 133 7.18 15.63 -0.37
N ILE A 134 7.04 16.62 -1.26
CA ILE A 134 7.65 16.61 -2.61
C ILE A 134 9.19 16.76 -2.52
N HIS A 135 9.69 17.54 -1.55
CA HIS A 135 11.12 17.85 -1.42
C HIS A 135 11.95 16.86 -0.58
N ARG A 136 11.34 15.81 0.00
CA ARG A 136 12.07 14.79 0.80
C ARG A 136 12.99 13.87 0.00
N LYS A 137 13.20 14.13 -1.30
CA LYS A 137 14.10 13.36 -2.19
C LYS A 137 15.36 14.09 -2.68
N PHE A 138 15.72 15.27 -2.14
CA PHE A 138 16.94 15.96 -2.59
C PHE A 138 18.01 16.24 -1.51
N PHE A 139 17.76 15.96 -0.24
CA PHE A 139 18.81 16.03 0.78
C PHE A 139 18.57 14.99 1.88
N LEU A 140 19.26 13.85 1.78
CA LEU A 140 19.88 13.07 2.85
C LEU A 140 20.86 12.08 2.22
#